data_AF-A0A0B8ZX19-F1
#
_entry.id   AF-A0A0B8ZX19-F1
#
_cell.length_a   1.000
_cell.length_b   1.000
_cell.length_c   1.000
_cell.angle_alpha   90.00
_cell.angle_beta   90.00
_cell.angle_gamma   90.00
#
_symmetry.space_group_name_H-M   'P 1'
#
loop_
_entity.id
_entity.type
_entity.pdbx_description
1 polymer ?
#
loop_
_entity_poly.entity_id
_entity_poly.type
_entity_poly.pdbx_seq_one_letter_code
_entity_poly.pdbx_strand_id
1 'polypeptide(L)' 'MMSFIDAYREDLGIETVCRELAIAPSSYHKHARRLADYGRRPTRAGRDDGIKTQIKRVHETSSRLYGARKVWH' A
#
# COMPACT_ATOMS: atom_id res chain seq x y z
N MET A 1 2.45 8.66 -3.53
CA MET A 1 1.34 9.64 -3.37
C MET A 1 1.00 9.83 -1.90
N MET A 2 0.47 8.81 -1.20
CA MET A 2 0.15 8.94 0.23
C MET A 2 1.39 9.23 1.11
N SER A 3 2.52 8.58 0.80
CA SER A 3 3.81 8.84 1.46
C SER A 3 4.33 10.28 1.31
N PHE A 4 3.93 10.99 0.25
CA PHE A 4 4.28 12.39 0.06
C PHE A 4 3.43 13.27 0.99
N ILE A 5 2.12 13.00 1.06
CA ILE A 5 1.23 13.70 2.00
C ILE A 5 1.70 13.46 3.44
N ASP A 6 2.08 12.23 3.79
CA ASP A 6 2.60 11.91 5.13
C ASP A 6 3.91 12.63 5.49
N ALA A 7 4.74 12.96 4.49
CA ALA A 7 5.99 13.68 4.72
C ALA A 7 5.79 15.18 4.98
N TYR A 8 4.76 15.79 4.39
CA TYR A 8 4.56 17.25 4.42
C TYR A 8 3.32 17.68 5.22
N ARG A 9 2.54 16.75 5.78
CA ARG A 9 1.31 17.06 6.54
C ARG A 9 1.53 17.91 7.77
N GLU A 10 2.69 17.81 8.43
CA GLU A 10 2.99 18.59 9.64
C GLU A 10 3.37 20.04 9.29
N ASP A 11 4.03 20.26 8.15
CA ASP A 11 4.49 21.59 7.73
C ASP A 11 3.44 22.37 6.93
N LEU A 12 2.72 21.69 6.04
CA LEU A 12 1.82 22.32 5.06
C LEU A 12 0.32 22.08 5.33
N GLY A 13 0.02 21.12 6.21
CA GLY A 13 -1.34 20.63 6.44
C GLY A 13 -1.85 19.71 5.32
N ILE A 14 -2.68 18.74 5.70
CA ILE A 14 -3.19 17.71 4.79
C ILE A 14 -4.03 18.32 3.66
N GLU A 15 -4.88 19.30 3.96
CA GLU A 15 -5.84 19.88 3.01
C GLU A 15 -5.14 20.66 1.89
N THR A 16 -4.09 21.41 2.22
CA THR A 16 -3.26 22.12 1.24
C THR A 16 -2.60 21.15 0.28
N VAL A 17 -1.91 20.12 0.80
CA VAL A 17 -1.22 19.14 -0.04
C VAL A 17 -2.21 18.34 -0.91
N CYS A 18 -3.35 17.94 -0.34
CA CYS A 18 -4.40 17.25 -1.08
C CYS A 18 -4.95 18.11 -2.23
N ARG A 19 -5.14 19.41 -2.01
CA ARG A 19 -5.62 20.34 -3.05
C ARG A 19 -4.64 20.44 -4.22
N GLU A 20 -3.35 20.63 -3.94
CA GLU A 20 -2.32 20.76 -4.99
C GLU A 20 -2.15 19.46 -5.80
N LEU A 21 -2.32 18.30 -5.15
CA LEU A 21 -2.25 16.99 -5.82
C LEU A 21 -3.56 16.61 -6.53
N ALA A 22 -4.61 17.45 -6.46
CA ALA A 22 -5.95 17.15 -6.94
C ALA A 22 -6.53 15.84 -6.35
N ILE A 23 -6.30 15.60 -5.06
CA ILE A 23 -6.80 14.43 -4.31
C ILE A 23 -7.82 14.91 -3.28
N ALA A 24 -8.92 14.18 -3.13
CA ALA A 24 -9.87 14.47 -2.05
C ALA A 24 -9.25 14.14 -0.67
N PRO A 25 -9.29 15.05 0.33
CA PRO A 25 -8.80 14.77 1.69
C PRO A 25 -9.44 13.53 2.34
N SER A 26 -10.71 13.25 2.01
CA SER A 26 -11.42 12.05 2.44
C SER A 26 -10.73 10.74 1.99
N SER A 27 -10.09 10.75 0.81
CA SER A 27 -9.32 9.63 0.29
C SER A 27 -8.06 9.38 1.12
N TYR A 28 -7.36 10.45 1.51
CA TYR A 28 -6.21 10.37 2.42
C TYR A 28 -6.64 9.82 3.79
N HIS A 29 -7.67 10.38 4.42
CA HIS A 29 -8.14 9.89 5.72
C HIS A 29 -8.62 8.43 5.66
N LYS A 30 -9.26 8.02 4.56
CA LYS A 30 -9.62 6.62 4.33
C LYS A 30 -8.39 5.72 4.24
N HIS A 31 -7.33 6.19 3.58
CA HIS A 31 -6.05 5.49 3.52
C HIS A 31 -5.40 5.39 4.91
N ALA A 32 -5.27 6.50 5.63
CA ALA A 32 -4.72 6.53 6.99
C ALA A 32 -5.46 5.58 7.94
N ARG A 33 -6.80 5.55 7.88
CA ARG A 33 -7.62 4.61 8.67
C ARG A 33 -7.34 3.14 8.35
N ARG A 34 -7.04 2.80 7.09
CA ARG A 34 -6.70 1.42 6.66
C ARG A 34 -5.28 1.01 7.04
N LEU A 35 -4.40 1.97 7.29
CA LEU A 35 -3.05 1.72 7.80
C LEU A 35 -3.07 1.48 9.31
N ALA A 36 -3.85 2.28 10.05
CA ALA A 36 -3.97 2.17 11.49
C ALA A 36 -4.76 0.92 11.94
N ASP A 37 -5.75 0.50 11.16
CA ASP A 37 -6.66 -0.59 11.52
C ASP A 37 -6.73 -1.62 10.38
N TYR A 38 -6.17 -2.81 10.64
CA TYR A 38 -6.20 -3.94 9.71
C TYR A 38 -7.62 -4.40 9.38
N GLY A 39 -8.58 -4.28 10.30
CA GLY A 39 -9.99 -4.66 10.08
C GLY A 39 -10.72 -3.74 9.09
N ARG A 40 -10.22 -2.52 8.87
CA ARG A 40 -10.77 -1.57 7.88
C ARG A 40 -10.21 -1.76 6.48
N ARG A 41 -9.23 -2.66 6.32
CA ARG A 41 -8.69 -3.00 5.01
C ARG A 41 -9.73 -3.78 4.20
N PRO A 42 -9.81 -3.54 2.88
CA PRO A 42 -10.63 -4.38 2.01
C PRO A 42 -10.19 -5.84 2.10
N THR A 43 -11.14 -6.78 2.01
CA THR A 43 -10.87 -8.24 2.04
C THR A 43 -9.78 -8.65 1.04
N ARG A 44 -9.78 -8.03 -0.15
CA ARG A 44 -8.74 -8.25 -1.17
C ARG A 44 -7.34 -7.96 -0.65
N ALA A 45 -7.13 -6.89 0.11
CA ALA A 45 -5.82 -6.53 0.62
C ALA A 45 -5.26 -7.60 1.57
N GLY A 46 -6.12 -8.16 2.44
CA GLY A 46 -5.72 -9.27 3.31
C GLY A 46 -5.35 -10.54 2.53
N ARG A 47 -6.13 -10.87 1.48
CA ARG A 47 -5.80 -11.99 0.58
C ARG A 47 -4.47 -11.77 -0.15
N ASP A 48 -4.25 -10.56 -0.64
CA ASP A 48 -3.03 -10.18 -1.36
C ASP A 48 -1.79 -10.28 -0.46
N ASP A 49 -1.90 -9.95 0.84
CA ASP A 49 -0.80 -10.08 1.81
C ASP A 49 -0.36 -11.55 1.97
N GLY A 50 -1.33 -12.48 2.04
CA GLY A 50 -1.05 -13.93 2.06
C GLY A 50 -0.40 -14.43 0.78
N ILE A 51 -0.91 -14.00 -0.39
CA ILE A 51 -0.36 -14.36 -1.70
C ILE A 51 1.07 -13.83 -1.86
N LYS A 52 1.33 -12.56 -1.51
CA LYS A 52 2.67 -11.97 -1.57
C LYS A 52 3.68 -12.75 -0.74
N THR A 53 3.26 -13.25 0.43
CA THR A 53 4.10 -14.07 1.30
C THR A 53 4.51 -15.38 0.61
N GLN A 54 3.56 -16.05 -0.07
CA GLN A 54 3.85 -17.26 -0.84
C GLN A 54 4.77 -16.98 -2.03
N ILE A 55 4.50 -15.93 -2.81
CA ILE A 55 5.34 -15.49 -3.93
C ILE A 55 6.78 -15.24 -3.45
N LYS A 56 6.93 -14.49 -2.35
CA LYS A 56 8.25 -14.19 -1.76
C LYS A 56 8.98 -15.46 -1.36
N ARG A 57 8.29 -16.39 -0.67
CA ARG A 57 8.86 -17.69 -0.29
C ARG A 57 9.38 -18.47 -1.49
N VAL A 58 8.58 -18.64 -2.54
CA VAL A 58 8.99 -19.39 -3.74
C VAL A 58 10.18 -18.71 -4.43
N HIS A 59 10.14 -17.39 -4.55
CA HIS A 59 11.23 -16.62 -5.13
C HIS A 59 12.53 -16.79 -4.34
N GLU A 60 12.49 -16.69 -3.01
CA GLU A 60 13.65 -16.87 -2.13
C GLU A 60 14.19 -18.30 -2.15
N THR A 61 13.32 -19.32 -2.05
CA THR A 61 13.73 -20.74 -2.13
C THR A 61 14.35 -21.08 -3.48
N SER A 62 13.92 -20.42 -4.56
CA SER A 62 14.52 -20.59 -5.90
C SER A 62 15.87 -19.87 -6.06
N SER A 63 16.46 -19.32 -4.99
CA SER A 63 17.62 -18.42 -5.07
C SER A 63 17.40 -17.24 -6.03
N ARG A 64 16.15 -16.75 -6.11
CA ARG A 64 15.72 -15.65 -6.98
C ARG A 64 15.88 -15.92 -8.49
N LEU A 65 16.05 -17.18 -8.88
CA LEU A 65 16.16 -17.58 -10.30
C LEU A 65 14.80 -17.56 -11.00
N TYR A 66 13.71 -17.75 -10.26
CA TYR A 66 12.38 -17.83 -10.84
C TYR A 66 11.76 -16.44 -10.97
N GLY A 67 11.65 -15.96 -12.20
CA GLY A 67 10.93 -14.73 -12.51
C GLY A 67 9.41 -14.86 -12.36
N ALA A 68 8.71 -13.72 -12.50
CA ALA A 68 7.26 -13.61 -12.22
C ALA A 68 6.41 -14.70 -12.87
N ARG A 69 6.60 -15.01 -14.16
CA ARG A 69 5.85 -16.08 -14.84
C ARG A 69 6.00 -17.43 -14.15
N LYS A 70 7.20 -17.79 -13.70
CA LYS A 70 7.43 -19.10 -13.07
C LYS A 70 6.91 -19.17 -11.63
N VAL A 71 6.82 -18.03 -10.95
CA VAL A 71 6.32 -17.93 -9.56
C VAL A 71 4.80 -17.76 -9.51
N TRP A 72 4.21 -17.15 -10.54
CA TRP A 72 2.81 -16.75 -10.58
C TRP A 72 2.20 -17.05 -11.95
N HIS A 73 1.33 -18.07 -11.99
CA HIS A 73 0.55 -18.51 -13.15
C HIS A 73 -0.93 -18.66 -12.78
#